data_AF-A0A964CC30-F1
#
_entry.id   AF-A0A964CC30-F1
#
_cell.length_a   1.000
_cell.length_b   1.000
_cell.length_c   1.000
_cell.angle_alpha   90.00
_cell.angle_beta   90.00
_cell.angle_gamma   90.00
#
_symmetry.space_group_name_H-M   'P 1'
#
loop_
_entity.id
_entity.type
_entity.pdbx_description
1 polymer ?
#
loop_
_entity_poly.entity_id
_entity_poly.type
_entity_poly.pdbx_seq_one_letter_code
_entity_poly.pdbx_strand_id
1 'polypeptide(L)' 'MTTRNQKGSVVTCELRGMLRLRLPRHLFGGRQKYLYLGLPDTPINRSAAEEKAKGDRRRYRLR' A
#
# COMPACT_ATOMS: atom_id res chain seq x y z
N MET A 1 13.01 6.04 -14.83
CA MET A 1 13.26 6.65 -13.50
C MET A 1 12.62 5.77 -12.42
N THR A 2 13.39 4.94 -11.72
CA THR A 2 12.87 4.12 -10.61
C THR A 2 12.84 4.96 -9.34
N THR A 3 11.70 5.57 -9.03
CA THR A 3 11.47 6.21 -7.74
C THR A 3 11.59 5.15 -6.65
N ARG A 4 12.70 5.16 -5.89
CA ARG A 4 12.85 4.32 -4.70
C ARG A 4 11.77 4.74 -3.71
N ASN A 5 10.74 3.93 -3.57
CA ASN A 5 9.73 4.13 -2.55
C ASN A 5 10.43 4.17 -1.18
N GLN A 6 10.26 5.28 -0.46
CA GLN A 6 10.90 5.47 0.85
C GLN A 6 10.56 4.31 1.78
N LYS A 7 11.52 3.87 2.60
CA LYS A 7 11.30 2.80 3.59
C LYS A 7 10.09 3.19 4.45
N GLY A 8 9.06 2.34 4.49
CA GLY A 8 7.84 2.60 5.28
C GLY A 8 6.63 3.06 4.50
N SER A 9 6.76 3.22 3.18
CA SER A 9 5.61 3.51 2.33
C SER A 9 4.75 2.28 2.09
N VAL A 10 3.44 2.44 2.31
CA VAL A 10 2.41 1.52 1.80
C VAL A 10 2.27 1.76 0.30
N VAL A 11 2.15 0.69 -0.49
CA VAL A 11 2.07 0.75 -1.96
C VAL A 11 0.76 0.12 -2.43
N THR A 12 0.03 0.79 -3.32
CA THR A 12 -1.14 0.22 -3.99
C THR A 12 -0.69 -0.76 -5.08
N CYS A 13 -1.27 -1.96 -5.11
CA CYS A 13 -1.05 -2.97 -6.15
C CYS A 13 -2.37 -3.66 -6.49
N GLU A 14 -2.55 -4.14 -7.71
CA GLU A 14 -3.62 -5.08 -8.01
C GLU A 14 -3.22 -6.56 -7.79
N LEU A 15 -4.23 -7.40 -7.58
CA LEU A 15 -4.19 -8.85 -7.73
C LEU A 15 -5.50 -9.32 -8.33
N ARG A 16 -5.46 -9.96 -9.50
CA ARG A 16 -6.65 -10.50 -10.18
C ARG A 16 -7.76 -9.43 -10.35
N GLY A 17 -7.36 -8.20 -10.70
CA GLY A 17 -8.28 -7.07 -10.87
C GLY A 17 -8.81 -6.46 -9.57
N MET A 18 -8.34 -6.89 -8.39
CA MET A 18 -8.69 -6.32 -7.10
C MET A 18 -7.53 -5.55 -6.49
N LEU A 19 -7.82 -4.37 -5.93
CA LEU A 19 -6.85 -3.53 -5.26
C LEU A 19 -6.47 -4.10 -3.90
N ARG A 20 -5.17 -4.05 -3.63
CA ARG A 20 -4.56 -4.38 -2.34
C ARG A 20 -3.45 -3.39 -2.00
N LEU A 21 -3.25 -3.18 -0.72
CA LEU A 21 -2.16 -2.37 -0.19
C LEU A 21 -1.02 -3.29 0.27
N ARG A 22 0.14 -3.12 -0.32
CA ARG A 22 1.38 -3.75 0.08
C ARG A 22 1.97 -3.00 1.26
N LEU A 23 2.09 -3.66 2.41
CA LEU A 23 2.57 -3.05 3.64
C LEU A 23 4.11 -3.09 3.75
N PRO A 24 4.73 -2.17 4.52
CA PRO A 24 6.17 -2.17 4.74
C PRO A 24 6.65 -3.42 5.49
N ARG A 25 7.66 -4.10 4.94
CA ARG A 25 8.23 -5.35 5.51
C ARG A 25 8.80 -5.17 6.92
N HIS A 26 9.35 -3.99 7.23
CA HIS A 26 9.98 -3.76 8.53
C HIS A 26 9.00 -3.78 9.70
N LEU A 27 7.72 -3.44 9.47
CA LEU A 27 6.69 -3.47 10.51
C LEU A 27 6.23 -4.88 10.87
N PHE A 28 6.52 -5.85 10.00
CA PHE A 28 6.05 -7.22 10.13
C PHE A 28 7.22 -8.21 10.23
N GLY A 29 8.33 -7.81 10.87
CA GLY A 29 9.48 -8.69 11.11
C GLY A 29 10.10 -9.22 9.82
N GLY A 30 10.14 -8.40 8.76
CA GLY A 30 10.65 -8.78 7.45
C GLY A 30 9.64 -9.49 6.55
N ARG A 31 8.48 -9.90 7.07
CA ARG A 31 7.45 -10.58 6.28
C ARG A 31 6.67 -9.57 5.43
N GLN A 32 6.49 -9.89 4.16
CA GLN A 32 5.66 -9.08 3.26
C GLN A 32 4.19 -9.36 3.54
N LYS A 33 3.46 -8.36 4.04
CA LYS A 33 2.01 -8.41 4.22
C LYS A 33 1.28 -7.57 3.18
N TYR A 34 0.03 -7.95 2.95
CA TYR A 34 -0.90 -7.29 2.04
C TYR A 34 -2.22 -7.07 2.76
N LEU A 35 -2.86 -5.93 2.53
CA LEU A 35 -4.21 -5.63 2.96
C LEU A 35 -5.10 -5.59 1.72
N TYR A 36 -6.06 -6.50 1.62
CA TYR A 36 -7.01 -6.53 0.52
C TYR A 36 -8.07 -5.46 0.73
N LEU A 37 -8.29 -4.61 -0.28
CA LEU A 37 -9.34 -3.58 -0.21
C LEU A 37 -10.69 -4.12 -0.68
N GLY A 38 -10.72 -5.23 -1.42
CA GLY A 38 -11.95 -5.80 -1.97
C GLY A 38 -12.58 -4.94 -3.07
N LEU A 39 -11.85 -3.92 -3.55
CA LEU A 39 -12.30 -3.01 -4.59
C LEU A 39 -11.71 -3.41 -5.95
N PRO A 40 -12.46 -3.32 -7.06
CA PRO A 40 -11.90 -3.51 -8.39
C PRO A 40 -10.90 -2.39 -8.73
N ASP A 41 -9.90 -2.70 -9.57
CA ASP A 41 -8.93 -1.73 -10.09
C ASP A 41 -9.59 -0.80 -11.11
N THR A 42 -10.19 0.27 -10.59
CA THR A 42 -10.70 1.40 -11.39
C THR A 42 -9.89 2.65 -11.03
N PRO A 43 -9.79 3.65 -11.92
CA PRO A 43 -9.04 4.88 -11.63
C PRO A 43 -9.49 5.58 -10.35
N ILE A 44 -10.80 5.56 -10.06
CA ILE A 44 -11.41 6.14 -8.87
C ILE A 44 -10.97 5.37 -7.61
N ASN A 45 -11.11 4.05 -7.64
CA ASN A 45 -10.74 3.21 -6.49
C ASN A 45 -9.23 3.23 -6.24
N ARG A 46 -8.43 3.33 -7.31
CA ARG A 46 -6.97 3.45 -7.22
C ARG A 46 -6.56 4.76 -6.58
N SER A 47 -7.19 5.87 -6.94
CA SER A 47 -6.98 7.17 -6.29
C SER A 47 -7.33 7.10 -4.79
N ALA A 48 -8.48 6.51 -4.44
CA ALA A 48 -8.86 6.31 -3.03
C ALA A 48 -7.89 5.40 -2.27
N ALA A 49 -7.39 4.33 -2.92
CA ALA A 49 -6.41 3.42 -2.35
C ALA A 49 -5.05 4.12 -2.12
N GLU A 50 -4.62 4.96 -3.06
CA GLU A 50 -3.40 5.78 -2.92
C GLU A 50 -3.54 6.82 -1.81
N GLU A 51 -4.70 7.47 -1.68
CA GLU A 51 -4.97 8.40 -0.59
C GLU A 51 -4.95 7.69 0.76
N LYS A 52 -5.55 6.50 0.83
CA LYS A 52 -5.49 5.64 2.01
C LYS A 52 -4.06 5.24 2.35
N ALA A 53 -3.27 4.84 1.35
CA ALA A 53 -1.86 4.49 1.52
C ALA A 53 -1.03 5.67 2.03
N LYS A 54 -1.33 6.89 1.55
CA LYS A 54 -0.70 8.14 2.02
C LYS A 54 -1.11 8.49 3.46
N GLY A 55 -2.35 8.23 3.86
CA GLY A 55 -2.80 8.36 5.24
C GLY A 55 -2.11 7.38 6.18
N ASP A 56 -2.06 6.11 5.79
CA ASP A 56 -1.41 5.05 6.54
C ASP A 56 0.12 5.25 6.67
N ARG A 57 0.76 5.96 5.72
CA ARG A 57 2.17 6.38 5.86
C ARG A 57 2.42 7.13 7.16
N ARG A 58 1.48 7.95 7.64
CA ARG A 58 1.62 8.65 8.94
C ARG A 58 1.53 7.67 10.10
N ARG A 59 0.62 6.70 10.00
CA ARG A 59 0.37 5.69 11.03
C ARG A 59 1.55 4.74 11.22
N TYR A 60 2.27 4.46 10.15
CA TYR A 60 3.41 3.53 10.14
C TYR A 60 4.79 4.21 10.27
N ARG A 61 4.83 5.52 10.54
CA ARG A 61 6.08 6.30 10.67
C ARG A 61 6.78 6.15 12.03
N LEU A 62 6.20 5.44 12.99
CA LEU A 62 6.70 5.38 14.36
C LEU A 62 6.73 3.93 14.88
N ARG A 63 7.88 3.27 14.72
CA ARG A 63 8.50 2.42 15.74
C ARG A 63 9.93 2.10 15.37
#